data_AF-A0A7S4QPM6-F1
#
_entry.id   AF-A0A7S4QPM6-F1
#
_cell.length_a   1.000
_cell.length_b   1.000
_cell.length_c   1.000
_cell.angle_alpha   90.00
_cell.angle_beta   90.00
_cell.angle_gamma   90.00
#
_symmetry.space_group_name_H-M   'P 1'
#
loop_
_entity.id
_entity.type
_entity.pdbx_description
1 polymer ?
#
loop_
_entity_poly.entity_id
_entity_poly.type
_entity_poly.pdbx_seq_one_letter_code
_entity_poly.pdbx_strand_id
1 'polypeptide(L)'
;EFNELTQEWTDGLGSKIMRGFVNEETPEYKWTVFDGPVDAIWIENMNTVLDDNMTLCLANGERVKLNWTMRMLFEVQDLRVASPATVSRCGMVYLTPSDLGWDNYVKTW
;
A
#
# COMPACT_ATOMS: atom_id res chain seq x y z
N GLU A 1 -3.20 16.97 -1.08
CA GLU A 1 -4.28 17.80 -1.65
C GLU A 1 -3.72 19.18 -1.97
N PHE A 2 -3.98 19.69 -3.18
CA PHE A 2 -3.50 21.02 -3.59
C PHE A 2 -4.54 22.06 -3.18
N ASN A 3 -4.15 23.04 -2.38
CA ASN A 3 -5.04 24.14 -2.01
C ASN A 3 -4.93 25.25 -3.06
N GLU A 4 -5.96 25.42 -3.90
CA GLU A 4 -5.97 26.43 -4.97
C GLU A 4 -5.87 27.88 -4.45
N LEU A 5 -6.27 28.13 -3.20
CA LEU A 5 -6.27 29.47 -2.60
C LEU A 5 -4.90 29.83 -2.02
N THR A 6 -4.18 28.87 -1.44
CA THR A 6 -2.84 29.11 -0.86
C THR A 6 -1.70 28.71 -1.79
N GLN A 7 -2.02 28.02 -2.90
CA GLN A 7 -1.07 27.32 -3.76
C GLN A 7 -0.16 26.32 -3.01
N GLU A 8 -0.54 25.90 -1.80
CA GLU A 8 0.24 24.98 -0.99
C GLU A 8 -0.20 23.53 -1.19
N TRP A 9 0.79 22.65 -1.22
CA TRP A 9 0.59 21.21 -1.27
C TRP A 9 0.52 20.64 0.15
N THR A 10 -0.61 20.04 0.49
CA THR A 10 -0.76 19.30 1.74
C THR A 10 -0.46 17.82 1.49
N ASP A 11 0.40 17.23 2.32
CA ASP A 11 0.76 15.83 2.21
C ASP A 11 -0.45 14.92 2.53
N GLY A 12 -0.64 13.86 1.75
CA GLY A 12 -1.67 12.86 2.00
C GLY A 12 -1.32 11.97 3.20
N LEU A 13 -2.29 11.20 3.69
CA LEU A 13 -2.05 10.29 4.82
C LEU A 13 -0.99 9.23 4.48
N GLY A 14 -1.12 8.56 3.34
CA GLY A 14 -0.19 7.51 2.92
C GLY A 14 1.23 8.04 2.71
N SER A 15 1.36 9.19 2.05
CA SER A 15 2.67 9.82 1.81
C SER A 15 3.32 10.31 3.10
N LYS A 16 2.55 10.84 4.06
CA LYS A 16 3.04 11.21 5.39
C LYS A 16 3.57 10.02 6.17
N ILE A 17 2.86 8.87 6.15
CA ILE A 17 3.30 7.63 6.83
C ILE A 17 4.60 7.11 6.20
N MET A 18 4.64 7.00 4.87
CA MET A 18 5.83 6.51 4.17
C MET A 18 7.04 7.41 4.40
N ARG A 19 6.84 8.74 4.37
CA ARG A 19 7.90 9.72 4.64
C ARG A 19 8.43 9.60 6.07
N GLY A 20 7.56 9.38 7.05
CA GLY A 20 7.95 9.10 8.43
C GLY A 20 8.87 7.88 8.53
N PHE A 21 8.48 6.78 7.88
CA PHE A 21 9.27 5.55 7.89
C PHE A 21 10.59 5.63 7.11
N VAL A 22 10.64 6.41 6.01
CA VAL A 22 11.86 6.63 5.24
C VAL A 22 12.91 7.40 6.06
N ASN A 23 12.48 8.37 6.87
CA ASN A 23 13.38 9.16 7.71
C ASN A 23 13.96 8.40 8.91
N GLU A 24 13.38 7.25 9.23
CA GLU A 24 13.81 6.42 10.35
C GLU A 24 14.71 5.28 9.85
N GLU A 25 16.02 5.40 10.04
CA GLU A 25 17.04 4.42 9.64
C GLU A 25 17.21 3.27 10.65
N THR A 26 16.11 2.67 11.08
CA THR A 26 16.14 1.49 11.94
C THR A 26 16.32 0.21 11.10
N PRO A 27 17.04 -0.81 11.59
CA PRO A 27 17.21 -2.08 10.86
C PRO A 27 15.94 -2.94 10.83
N GLU A 28 14.88 -2.54 11.55
CA GLU A 28 13.62 -3.28 11.65
C GLU A 28 12.77 -3.15 10.37
N TYR A 29 12.05 -4.23 10.05
CA TYR A 29 11.10 -4.22 8.94
C TYR A 29 9.86 -3.40 9.29
N LYS A 30 9.47 -2.50 8.38
CA LYS A 30 8.31 -1.62 8.55
C LYS A 30 7.21 -2.02 7.59
N TRP A 31 6.06 -2.38 8.13
CA TRP A 31 4.93 -2.85 7.34
C TRP A 31 3.86 -1.78 7.31
N THR A 32 3.53 -1.31 6.11
CA THR A 32 2.35 -0.49 5.88
C THR A 32 1.25 -1.37 5.32
N VAL A 33 0.16 -1.50 6.07
CA VAL A 33 -1.00 -2.31 5.70
C VAL A 33 -2.12 -1.40 5.22
N PHE A 34 -2.61 -1.66 4.02
CA PHE A 34 -3.81 -1.03 3.47
C PHE A 34 -4.93 -2.06 3.52
N ASP A 35 -5.86 -1.87 4.45
CA ASP A 35 -7.05 -2.71 4.62
C ASP A 35 -8.25 -2.02 3.95
N GLY A 36 -8.79 -2.66 2.92
CA GLY A 36 -9.97 -2.19 2.22
C GLY A 36 -10.03 -2.62 0.75
N PRO A 37 -11.17 -2.33 0.08
CA PRO A 37 -11.33 -2.66 -1.33
C PRO A 37 -10.36 -1.87 -2.22
N VAL A 38 -9.81 -2.55 -3.22
CA VAL A 38 -9.01 -1.90 -4.26
C VAL A 38 -9.92 -1.18 -5.23
N ASP A 39 -9.52 0.03 -5.63
CA ASP A 39 -10.11 0.79 -6.73
C ASP A 39 -9.05 1.02 -7.82
N ALA A 40 -9.48 1.03 -9.08
CA ALA A 40 -8.60 1.20 -10.23
C ALA A 40 -7.78 2.51 -10.15
N ILE A 41 -8.36 3.59 -9.63
CA ILE A 41 -7.72 4.92 -9.62
C ILE A 41 -6.51 4.94 -8.68
N TRP A 42 -6.66 4.47 -7.44
CA TRP A 42 -5.58 4.58 -6.47
C TRP A 42 -4.51 3.50 -6.67
N ILE A 43 -4.89 2.29 -7.10
CA ILE A 43 -3.91 1.22 -7.29
C ILE A 43 -2.99 1.49 -8.47
N GLU A 44 -3.48 2.17 -9.50
CA GLU A 44 -2.65 2.59 -10.65
C GLU A 44 -1.59 3.61 -10.23
N ASN A 45 -1.96 4.55 -9.35
CA ASN A 45 -1.02 5.51 -8.77
C ASN A 45 0.05 4.85 -7.89
N MET A 46 -0.19 3.62 -7.43
CA MET A 46 0.77 2.84 -6.65
C MET A 46 1.71 1.99 -7.51
N ASN A 47 1.52 1.89 -8.83
CA ASN A 47 2.36 1.02 -9.66
C ASN A 47 3.87 1.30 -9.53
N THR A 48 4.30 2.56 -9.38
CA THR A 48 5.73 2.90 -9.27
C THR A 48 6.35 2.53 -7.93
N VAL A 49 5.54 2.46 -6.87
CA VAL A 49 5.98 2.00 -5.55
C VAL A 49 6.00 0.47 -5.48
N LEU A 50 5.10 -0.20 -6.22
CA LEU A 50 5.01 -1.66 -6.28
C LEU A 50 6.01 -2.29 -7.26
N ASP A 51 6.61 -1.49 -8.13
CA ASP A 51 7.66 -1.92 -9.06
C ASP A 51 9.04 -1.97 -8.38
N ASP A 52 10.04 -2.52 -9.06
CA ASP A 52 11.43 -2.66 -8.56
C ASP A 52 12.06 -1.32 -8.13
N ASN A 53 11.52 -0.21 -8.64
CA ASN A 53 11.96 1.13 -8.31
C ASN A 53 11.65 1.55 -6.85
N MET A 54 10.65 0.92 -6.20
CA MET A 54 10.18 1.24 -4.85
C MET A 54 10.12 2.75 -4.59
N THR A 55 9.50 3.49 -5.52
CA THR A 55 9.47 4.96 -5.47
C THR A 55 8.04 5.45 -5.51
N LEU A 56 7.63 6.18 -4.46
CA LEU A 56 6.36 6.87 -4.39
C LEU A 56 6.46 8.20 -5.15
N CYS A 57 5.73 8.29 -6.26
CA CYS A 57 5.61 9.50 -7.05
C CYS A 57 4.34 10.26 -6.64
N LEU A 58 4.51 11.46 -6.08
CA LEU A 58 3.40 12.31 -5.67
C LEU A 58 3.00 13.25 -6.81
N ALA A 59 1.72 13.66 -6.84
CA ALA A 59 1.20 14.56 -7.87
C ALA A 59 1.85 15.95 -7.87
N ASN A 60 2.51 16.34 -6.77
CA ASN A 60 3.31 17.56 -6.67
C ASN A 60 4.69 17.44 -7.37
N GLY A 61 5.00 16.28 -7.96
CA GLY A 61 6.28 15.99 -8.62
C GLY A 61 7.36 15.45 -7.69
N GLU A 62 7.09 15.36 -6.38
CA GLU A 62 8.01 14.79 -5.41
C GLU A 62 8.13 13.27 -5.59
N ARG A 63 9.36 12.77 -5.43
CA ARG A 63 9.67 11.35 -5.54
C ARG A 63 10.31 10.90 -4.23
N VAL A 64 9.60 10.05 -3.49
CA VAL A 64 10.08 9.48 -2.23
C VAL A 64 10.50 8.04 -2.48
N LYS A 65 11.80 7.77 -2.37
CA LYS A 65 12.34 6.41 -2.51
C LYS A 65 12.21 5.68 -1.18
N LEU A 66 11.66 4.46 -1.21
CA LEU A 66 11.47 3.64 -0.03
C LEU A 66 12.73 2.84 0.27
N ASN A 67 12.95 2.58 1.56
CA ASN A 67 14.04 1.73 2.03
C ASN A 67 13.69 0.25 1.84
N TRP A 68 14.71 -0.60 1.64
CA TRP A 68 14.54 -2.05 1.50
C TRP A 68 13.91 -2.75 2.72
N THR A 69 13.94 -2.09 3.88
CA THR A 69 13.30 -2.55 5.13
C THR A 69 11.79 -2.31 5.13
N MET A 70 11.26 -1.52 4.21
CA MET A 70 9.84 -1.21 4.14
C MET A 70 9.10 -2.25 3.30
N ARG A 71 7.91 -2.65 3.76
CA ARG A 71 7.02 -3.61 3.12
C ARG A 71 5.62 -3.04 3.06
N MET A 72 4.93 -3.33 1.98
CA MET A 72 3.54 -2.92 1.77
C MET A 72 2.67 -4.16 1.65
N LEU A 73 1.56 -4.19 2.39
CA LEU A 73 0.58 -5.26 2.35
C LEU A 73 -0.78 -4.66 2.01
N PHE A 74 -1.53 -5.33 1.14
CA PHE A 74 -2.91 -5.00 0.83
C PHE A 74 -3.80 -6.15 1.26
N GLU A 75 -4.70 -5.86 2.20
CA GLU A 75 -5.77 -6.78 2.59
C GLU A 75 -7.02 -6.40 1.80
N VAL A 76 -7.41 -7.28 0.87
CA VAL A 76 -8.43 -6.99 -0.14
C VAL A 76 -9.34 -8.20 -0.28
N GLN A 77 -10.65 -7.95 -0.43
CA GLN A 77 -11.61 -9.04 -0.64
C GLN A 77 -11.47 -9.64 -2.04
N ASP A 78 -11.26 -8.80 -3.06
CA ASP A 78 -11.09 -9.23 -4.44
C ASP A 78 -10.31 -8.20 -5.26
N LEU A 79 -9.80 -8.64 -6.40
CA LEU A 79 -9.00 -7.84 -7.33
C LEU A 79 -9.76 -7.55 -8.63
N ARG A 80 -11.10 -7.52 -8.62
CA ARG A 80 -11.92 -7.41 -9.85
C ARG A 80 -11.60 -6.17 -10.70
N VAL A 81 -11.16 -5.10 -10.05
CA VAL A 81 -10.85 -3.81 -10.70
C VAL A 81 -9.35 -3.56 -10.87
N ALA A 82 -8.49 -4.49 -10.43
CA ALA A 82 -7.06 -4.37 -10.60
C ALA A 82 -6.63 -4.91 -11.98
N SER A 83 -5.77 -4.16 -12.67
CA SER A 83 -5.21 -4.64 -13.94
C SER A 83 -4.25 -5.82 -13.71
N PRO A 84 -4.15 -6.78 -14.65
CA PRO A 84 -3.18 -7.88 -14.54
C PRO A 84 -1.73 -7.40 -14.37
N ALA A 85 -1.38 -6.24 -14.92
CA ALA A 85 -0.05 -5.64 -14.79
C ALA A 85 0.23 -5.16 -13.35
N THR A 86 -0.79 -4.66 -12.65
CA THR A 86 -0.67 -4.26 -11.24
C THR A 86 -0.49 -5.49 -10.36
N VAL A 87 -1.30 -6.52 -10.60
CA VAL A 87 -1.24 -7.79 -9.86
C VAL A 87 0.09 -8.49 -10.08
N SER A 88 0.67 -8.45 -11.29
CA SER A 88 1.95 -9.12 -11.58
C SER A 88 3.16 -8.55 -10.82
N ARG A 89 3.06 -7.35 -10.26
CA ARG A 89 4.15 -6.71 -9.50
C ARG A 89 4.15 -7.09 -8.02
N CYS A 90 3.09 -7.73 -7.56
CA CYS A 90 2.94 -8.10 -6.16
C CYS A 90 2.94 -9.63 -5.99
N GLY A 91 3.33 -10.10 -4.81
CA GLY A 91 3.05 -11.47 -4.40
C GLY A 91 1.61 -11.59 -3.92
N MET A 92 0.87 -12.58 -4.43
CA MET A 92 -0.51 -12.84 -4.01
C MET A 92 -0.58 -14.09 -3.13
N VAL A 93 -1.27 -13.95 -2.00
CA VAL A 93 -1.65 -15.06 -1.13
C VAL A 93 -3.16 -15.11 -1.11
N TYR A 94 -3.74 -16.25 -1.52
CA TYR A 94 -5.18 -16.47 -1.51
C TYR A 94 -5.54 -17.33 -0.30
N LEU A 95 -6.47 -16.84 0.52
CA LEU A 95 -7.00 -17.56 1.68
C LEU A 95 -8.38 -18.10 1.32
N THR A 96 -8.58 -19.41 1.41
CA THR A 96 -9.92 -19.99 1.24
C THR A 96 -10.65 -20.05 2.59
N PRO A 97 -11.98 -19.84 2.62
CA PRO A 97 -12.77 -20.02 3.84
C PRO A 97 -12.64 -21.43 4.44
N SER A 98 -12.36 -22.43 3.60
CA SER A 98 -12.12 -23.81 4.01
C SER A 98 -10.84 -23.98 4.82
N ASP A 99 -9.83 -23.13 4.62
CA ASP A 99 -8.53 -23.23 5.30
C ASP A 99 -8.61 -22.79 6.76
N LEU A 100 -9.45 -21.79 7.08
CA LEU A 100 -9.57 -21.28 8.46
C LEU A 100 -10.57 -22.10 9.30
N GLY A 101 -11.66 -22.56 8.68
CA GLY A 101 -12.75 -23.27 9.35
C GLY A 101 -13.51 -22.44 10.39
N TRP A 102 -14.74 -22.83 10.73
CA TRP A 102 -15.54 -22.15 11.75
C TRP A 102 -15.12 -22.51 13.19
N ASP A 103 -14.52 -23.69 13.38
CA ASP A 103 -14.17 -24.26 14.68
C ASP A 103 -13.18 -23.36 15.47
N ASN A 104 -12.21 -22.77 14.78
CA ASN A 104 -11.23 -21.84 15.38
C ASN A 104 -11.88 -20.56 15.92
N TYR A 105 -12.96 -20.09 15.28
CA TYR A 105 -13.71 -18.92 15.75
C TYR A 105 -14.55 -19.24 16.98
N VAL A 106 -15.13 -20.45 17.06
CA VAL A 106 -15.93 -20.87 18.22
C VAL A 106 -15.06 -21.13 19.44
N LYS A 107 -13.85 -21.68 19.26
CA LYS A 107 -12.92 -21.95 20.36
C LYS A 107 -12.30 -20.71 21.00
N THR A 108 -12.24 -19.59 20.26
CA THR A 108 -11.64 -18.33 20.74
C THR A 108 -12.64 -17.42 21.43
N TRP A 109 -13.95 -17.65 21.25
CA TRP A 109 -15.04 -16.90 21.85
C TRP A 109 -15.32 -17.35 23.30
#